data_AF-A0AAU9MK61-F1
#
_entry.id   AF-A0AAU9MK61-F1
#
_cell.length_a   1.000
_cell.length_b   1.000
_cell.length_c   1.000
_cell.angle_alpha   90.00
_cell.angle_beta   90.00
_cell.angle_gamma   90.00
#
_symmetry.space_group_name_H-M   'P 1'
#
loop_
_entity.id
_entity.type
_entity.pdbx_description
1 polymer ?
#
loop_
_entity_poly.entity_id
_entity_poly.type
_entity_poly.pdbx_seq_one_letter_code
_entity_poly.pdbx_strand_id
1 'polypeptide(L)'
;MFCNLQSLEIMSVRPNSATFMAQAMNVDNPHRETFHKFFECWICNQNSYLEELVSVSNNHNPTENDDAVLIPLIERVVRHYEQYYQAKSNWEK
;
A
#
# COMPACT_ATOMS: atom_id res chain seq x y z
N MET A 1 2.30 14.37 3.93
CA MET A 1 2.67 13.59 5.13
C MET A 1 3.84 12.71 4.73
N PHE A 2 5.06 13.11 5.10
CA PHE A 2 6.30 12.44 4.70
C PHE A 2 6.64 11.35 5.71
N CYS A 3 6.69 10.08 5.28
CA CYS A 3 7.20 9.00 6.14
C CYS A 3 8.73 9.01 6.08
N ASN A 4 9.35 9.49 7.15
CA ASN A 4 10.80 9.57 7.31
C ASN A 4 11.26 8.37 8.16
N LEU A 5 11.78 7.32 7.53
CA LEU A 5 12.49 6.24 8.23
C LEU A 5 13.99 6.57 8.18
N GLN A 6 14.45 7.30 9.19
CA GLN A 6 15.88 7.49 9.42
C GLN A 6 16.45 6.18 9.99
N SER A 7 17.21 5.51 9.14
CA SER A 7 17.77 4.17 9.29
C SER A 7 18.60 3.97 10.56
N LEU A 8 18.45 2.77 11.12
CA LEU A 8 19.36 2.13 12.07
C LEU A 8 20.83 2.31 11.65
N GLU A 9 21.63 2.90 12.53
CA GLU A 9 23.09 2.73 12.53
C GLU A 9 23.42 1.29 12.88
N ILE A 10 23.84 0.49 11.90
CA ILE A 10 24.57 -0.75 12.13
C ILE A 10 26.01 -0.52 11.68
N MET A 11 26.92 -0.85 12.58
CA MET A 11 28.35 -0.60 12.59
C MET A 11 29.07 -0.93 11.28
N SER A 12 30.04 -0.07 10.97
CA SER A 12 31.05 -0.18 9.90
C SER A 12 31.70 -1.56 9.83
N VAL A 13 31.28 -2.35 8.82
CA VAL A 13 32.06 -3.47 8.28
C VAL A 13 32.41 -3.08 6.86
N ARG A 14 33.71 -2.90 6.58
CA ARG A 14 34.19 -2.50 5.24
C ARG A 14 33.73 -3.56 4.22
N PRO A 15 32.85 -3.22 3.26
CA PRO A 15 32.39 -4.18 2.27
C PRO A 15 33.59 -4.58 1.39
N ASN A 16 33.81 -5.88 1.21
CA ASN A 16 34.70 -6.33 0.15
C ASN A 16 34.04 -6.03 -1.22
N SER A 17 34.85 -5.83 -2.27
CA SER A 17 34.35 -5.43 -3.60
C SER A 17 33.35 -6.43 -4.18
N ALA A 18 33.45 -7.71 -3.81
CA ALA A 18 32.48 -8.73 -4.20
C ALA A 18 31.11 -8.55 -3.51
N THR A 19 31.07 -8.17 -2.23
CA THR A 19 29.85 -7.86 -1.50
C THR A 19 29.21 -6.56 -2.01
N PHE A 20 30.01 -5.54 -2.34
CA PHE A 20 29.50 -4.30 -2.95
C PHE A 20 28.88 -4.55 -4.33
N MET A 21 29.51 -5.37 -5.18
CA MET A 21 28.95 -5.72 -6.49
C MET A 21 27.73 -6.66 -6.37
N ALA A 22 27.73 -7.61 -5.43
CA ALA A 22 26.56 -8.45 -5.16
C ALA A 22 25.38 -7.65 -4.57
N GLN A 23 25.65 -6.59 -3.81
CA GLN A 23 24.65 -5.62 -3.36
C GLN A 23 24.14 -4.78 -4.52
N ALA A 24 25.01 -4.25 -5.38
CA ALA A 24 24.60 -3.49 -6.57
C ALA A 24 23.72 -4.32 -7.53
N MET A 25 23.92 -5.64 -7.60
CA MET A 25 23.08 -6.55 -8.39
C MET A 25 21.78 -6.99 -7.69
N ASN A 26 21.63 -6.78 -6.37
CA ASN A 26 20.39 -7.04 -5.62
C ASN A 26 19.61 -5.76 -5.29
N VAL A 27 20.22 -4.58 -5.40
CA VAL A 27 19.61 -3.28 -5.11
C VAL A 27 18.57 -2.93 -6.17
N ASP A 28 18.82 -3.31 -7.43
CA ASP A 28 17.89 -3.07 -8.53
C ASP A 28 17.23 -4.38 -8.94
N ASN A 29 16.31 -4.89 -8.11
CA ASN A 29 15.20 -5.63 -8.69
C ASN A 29 14.15 -4.59 -9.12
N PRO A 30 14.12 -4.14 -10.39
CA PRO A 30 13.14 -3.16 -10.86
C PRO A 30 11.69 -3.64 -10.61
N HIS A 31 11.45 -4.95 -10.48
CA HIS A 31 10.14 -5.49 -10.10
C HIS A 31 9.79 -5.23 -8.63
N ARG A 32 10.78 -5.19 -7.73
CA ARG A 32 10.55 -4.92 -6.30
C ARG A 32 10.31 -3.44 -6.03
N GLU A 33 11.04 -2.55 -6.71
CA GLU A 33 10.76 -1.11 -6.64
C GLU A 33 9.39 -0.75 -7.23
N THR A 34 8.98 -1.43 -8.31
CA THR A 34 7.68 -1.19 -8.93
C THR A 34 6.52 -1.69 -8.08
N PHE A 35 6.64 -2.86 -7.44
CA PHE A 35 5.62 -3.32 -6.48
C PHE A 35 5.54 -2.42 -5.25
N HIS A 36 6.69 -1.99 -4.70
CA HIS A 36 6.69 -1.13 -3.53
C HIS A 36 5.99 0.20 -3.80
N LYS A 37 6.32 0.86 -4.93
CA LYS A 37 5.64 2.09 -5.37
C LYS A 37 4.16 1.86 -5.64
N PHE A 38 3.80 0.73 -6.27
CA PHE A 38 2.39 0.34 -6.42
C PHE A 38 1.68 0.24 -5.08
N PHE A 39 2.28 -0.44 -4.10
CA PHE A 39 1.68 -0.65 -2.79
C PHE A 39 1.53 0.68 -2.02
N GLU A 40 2.51 1.58 -2.10
CA GLU A 40 2.43 2.92 -1.51
C GLU A 40 1.26 3.73 -2.10
N CYS A 41 1.07 3.71 -3.42
CA CYS A 41 -0.09 4.37 -4.03
C CYS A 41 -1.41 3.66 -3.67
N TRP A 42 -1.41 2.32 -3.68
CA TRP A 42 -2.58 1.50 -3.37
C TRP A 42 -3.07 1.73 -1.94
N ILE A 43 -2.17 1.75 -0.95
CA ILE A 43 -2.55 1.96 0.45
C ILE A 43 -3.11 3.37 0.69
N CYS A 44 -2.60 4.39 -0.01
CA CYS A 44 -3.16 5.75 0.05
C CYS A 44 -4.62 5.77 -0.42
N ASN A 45 -4.91 5.09 -1.53
CA ASN A 45 -6.27 5.01 -2.08
C ASN A 45 -7.21 4.21 -1.16
N GLN A 46 -6.74 3.08 -0.64
CA GLN A 46 -7.50 2.27 0.31
C GLN A 46 -7.86 3.05 1.58
N ASN A 47 -6.91 3.80 2.14
CA ASN A 47 -7.15 4.65 3.32
C ASN A 47 -8.18 5.74 3.02
N SER A 48 -8.08 6.41 1.87
CA SER A 48 -9.06 7.44 1.47
C SER A 48 -10.48 6.87 1.36
N TYR A 49 -10.64 5.66 0.81
CA TYR A 49 -11.96 5.01 0.73
C TYR A 49 -12.51 4.61 2.10
N LEU A 50 -11.64 4.19 3.02
CA LEU A 50 -12.02 3.88 4.40
C LEU A 50 -12.40 5.15 5.18
N GLU A 51 -11.67 6.23 5.01
CA GLU A 51 -12.00 7.53 5.61
C GLU A 51 -13.37 8.05 5.12
N GLU A 52 -13.66 7.92 3.83
CA GLU A 52 -14.96 8.28 3.27
C GLU A 52 -16.08 7.41 3.86
N LEU A 53 -15.87 6.09 3.94
CA LEU A 53 -16.84 5.17 4.53
C LEU A 53 -17.12 5.49 6.01
N VAL A 54 -16.07 5.76 6.80
CA VAL A 54 -16.21 6.13 8.22
C VAL A 54 -16.89 7.49 8.36
N SER A 55 -16.56 8.46 7.51
CA SER A 55 -17.19 9.78 7.53
C SER A 55 -18.70 9.69 7.27
N VAL A 56 -19.10 8.94 6.24
CA VAL A 56 -20.53 8.73 5.93
C VAL A 56 -21.22 7.96 7.05
N SER A 57 -20.59 6.91 7.58
CA SER A 57 -21.14 6.13 8.70
C SER A 57 -21.29 6.95 9.98
N ASN A 58 -20.42 7.92 10.25
CA ASN A 58 -20.46 8.73 11.48
C ASN A 58 -21.45 9.90 11.39
N ASN A 59 -21.73 10.41 10.19
CA ASN A 59 -22.71 11.47 9.96
C ASN A 59 -24.14 10.94 9.75
N HIS A 60 -24.32 9.63 10.01
CA HIS A 60 -25.57 8.90 9.82
C HIS A 60 -26.72 9.43 10.69
N ASN A 61 -27.85 9.69 10.05
CA ASN A 61 -29.13 9.92 10.72
C ASN A 61 -30.01 8.67 10.53
N PRO A 62 -30.50 8.01 11.60
CA PRO A 62 -31.23 6.73 11.54
C PRO A 62 -32.59 6.77 10.82
N THR A 63 -32.94 7.89 10.18
CA THR A 63 -34.19 8.12 9.47
C THR A 63 -34.06 8.01 7.95
N GLU A 64 -32.85 7.92 7.39
CA GLU A 64 -32.62 7.83 5.95
C GLU A 64 -32.22 6.42 5.50
N ASN A 65 -32.56 6.08 4.25
CA ASN A 65 -32.24 4.79 3.63
C ASN A 65 -30.75 4.76 3.24
N ASP A 66 -29.91 4.67 4.25
CA ASP A 66 -28.46 4.83 4.16
C ASP A 66 -27.76 3.62 3.55
N ASP A 67 -28.44 2.48 3.48
CA ASP A 67 -27.98 1.29 2.76
C ASP A 67 -27.69 1.61 1.29
N ALA A 68 -28.47 2.51 0.68
CA ALA A 68 -28.25 2.94 -0.70
C ALA A 68 -26.93 3.69 -0.91
N VAL A 69 -26.33 4.26 0.15
CA VAL A 69 -25.07 5.02 0.11
C VAL A 69 -23.91 4.20 0.68
N LEU A 70 -24.14 3.48 1.77
CA LEU A 70 -23.11 2.68 2.45
C LEU A 70 -22.72 1.44 1.65
N ILE A 71 -23.68 0.73 1.03
CA ILE A 71 -23.38 -0.48 0.25
C ILE A 71 -22.40 -0.18 -0.90
N PRO A 72 -22.61 0.84 -1.74
CA PRO A 72 -21.64 1.19 -2.79
C PRO A 72 -20.24 1.53 -2.26
N LEU A 73 -20.14 2.18 -1.09
CA LEU A 73 -18.85 2.52 -0.48
C LEU A 73 -18.11 1.26 0.02
N ILE A 74 -18.84 0.33 0.65
CA ILE A 74 -18.31 -0.97 1.08
C ILE A 74 -17.83 -1.77 -0.14
N GLU A 75 -18.65 -1.86 -1.20
CA GLU A 75 -18.28 -2.53 -2.44
C GLU A 75 -17.03 -1.93 -3.07
N ARG A 76 -16.88 -0.60 -3.04
CA ARG A 76 -15.69 0.09 -3.55
C ARG A 76 -14.43 -0.27 -2.76
N VAL A 77 -14.52 -0.31 -1.42
CA VAL A 77 -13.43 -0.72 -0.51
C VAL A 77 -13.03 -2.17 -0.79
N VAL A 78 -14.00 -3.08 -0.88
CA VAL A 78 -13.76 -4.52 -1.11
C VAL A 78 -13.16 -4.75 -2.49
N ARG A 79 -13.72 -4.15 -3.54
CA ARG A 79 -13.20 -4.28 -4.91
C ARG A 79 -11.77 -3.76 -5.03
N HIS A 80 -11.43 -2.67 -4.34
CA HIS A 80 -10.06 -2.17 -4.35
C HIS A 80 -9.07 -3.10 -3.63
N TYR A 81 -9.56 -3.79 -2.59
CA TYR A 81 -8.81 -4.84 -1.90
C TYR A 81 -8.61 -6.09 -2.76
N GLU A 82 -9.61 -6.50 -3.54
CA GLU A 82 -9.46 -7.60 -4.51
C GLU A 82 -8.42 -7.28 -5.59
N GLN A 83 -8.37 -6.04 -6.07
CA GLN A 83 -7.35 -5.59 -7.04
C GLN A 83 -5.93 -5.75 -6.50
N TYR A 84 -5.71 -5.58 -5.20
CA TYR A 84 -4.41 -5.86 -4.59
C TYR A 84 -4.00 -7.32 -4.76
N TYR A 85 -4.90 -8.27 -4.50
CA TYR A 85 -4.58 -9.69 -4.69
C TYR A 85 -4.32 -10.06 -6.15
N GLN A 86 -5.09 -9.49 -7.08
CA GLN A 86 -4.86 -9.69 -8.52
C GLN A 86 -3.48 -9.17 -8.94
N ALA A 87 -3.14 -7.96 -8.49
CA ALA A 87 -1.87 -7.35 -8.80
C ALA A 87 -0.73 -8.17 -8.18
N LYS A 88 -0.82 -8.49 -6.88
CA LYS A 88 0.13 -9.34 -6.14
C LYS A 88 0.36 -10.68 -6.84
N SER A 89 -0.69 -11.38 -7.25
CA SER A 89 -0.59 -12.65 -7.97
C SER A 89 0.16 -12.53 -9.31
N ASN A 90 0.11 -11.37 -9.98
CA ASN A 90 0.85 -11.15 -11.23
C ASN A 90 2.35 -10.89 -11.01
N TRP A 91 2.77 -10.49 -9.81
CA TRP A 91 4.20 -10.34 -9.46
C TRP A 91 4.81 -11.60 -8.87
N GLU A 92 4.01 -12.52 -8.34
CA GLU A 92 4.46 -13.80 -7.77
C GLU A 92 4.54 -14.95 -8.80
N LYS A 93 4.26 -14.69 -10.08
CA LYS A 93 4.41 -15.62 -11.21
C LYS A 93 5.76 -15.46 -11.89
#